data_AF-F2EJ77-F1
#
_entry.id   AF-F2EJ77-F1
#
_cell.length_a   1.000
_cell.length_b   1.000
_cell.length_c   1.000
_cell.angle_alpha   90.00
_cell.angle_beta   90.00
_cell.angle_gamma   90.00
#
_symmetry.space_group_name_H-M   'P 1'
#
loop_
_entity.id
_entity.type
_entity.pdbx_description
1 polymer ?
#
loop_
_entity_poly.entity_id
_entity_poly.type
_entity_poly.pdbx_seq_one_letter_code
_entity_poly.pdbx_strand_id
1 'polypeptide(L)'
;MRWRSSVSDKQSSSNAPTEPSSSNAPAEKDKQVDSDFIVSKKFELAHEYEEMDREYKNIREMSRGGQASEAATDAAWAAFEARLDKCRAIQREIMNAKGNPQPIPEWFLLGKDFVRMKNLELQKELELAVESHKKFIKMSGRGHAPSAEIKFALAALEGHLNKCRAIQREIREARGDPVPIPEELLDYRQ
;
A
#
# COMPACT_ATOMS: atom_id res chain seq x y z
N MET A 1 -28.78 -0.48 -75.51
CA MET A 1 -28.64 0.80 -76.25
C MET A 1 -27.19 1.25 -76.17
N ARG A 2 -26.61 1.68 -77.31
CA ARG A 2 -25.38 2.49 -77.47
C ARG A 2 -24.09 1.83 -76.93
N TRP A 3 -23.24 1.20 -77.74
CA TRP A 3 -22.35 1.81 -78.76
C TRP A 3 -21.89 3.23 -78.41
N ARG A 4 -20.61 3.36 -78.06
CA ARG A 4 -19.73 4.48 -78.44
C ARG A 4 -18.28 4.06 -78.26
N SER A 5 -17.68 3.59 -79.34
CA SER A 5 -16.26 3.79 -79.60
C SER A 5 -16.07 5.25 -79.99
N SER A 6 -14.98 5.88 -79.54
CA SER A 6 -14.47 7.08 -80.22
C SER A 6 -13.02 7.39 -79.82
N VAL A 7 -12.17 7.19 -80.83
CA VAL A 7 -11.01 7.99 -81.30
C VAL A 7 -9.67 8.00 -80.55
N SER A 8 -8.68 7.57 -81.34
CA SER A 8 -7.25 7.91 -81.40
C SER A 8 -6.97 9.43 -81.43
N ASP A 9 -5.84 9.88 -80.88
CA ASP A 9 -4.60 10.12 -81.65
C ASP A 9 -3.41 10.59 -80.79
N LYS A 10 -2.22 10.11 -81.18
CA LYS A 10 -0.84 10.66 -81.18
C LYS A 10 -0.59 12.05 -80.52
N GLN A 11 0.57 12.40 -79.94
CA GLN A 11 1.96 11.94 -80.03
C GLN A 11 2.82 12.71 -79.00
N SER A 12 3.92 12.08 -78.51
CA SER A 12 5.22 12.68 -78.10
C SER A 12 5.26 13.66 -76.91
N SER A 13 6.27 13.75 -76.04
CA SER A 13 7.60 13.16 -75.90
C SER A 13 8.10 13.43 -74.48
N SER A 14 8.93 12.57 -73.88
CA SER A 14 10.19 12.94 -73.20
C SER A 14 10.71 11.78 -72.36
N ASN A 15 12.01 11.52 -72.50
CA ASN A 15 12.80 10.57 -71.72
C ASN A 15 12.99 11.08 -70.29
N ALA A 16 12.82 10.21 -69.29
CA ALA A 16 13.69 10.13 -68.12
C ALA A 16 13.42 8.81 -67.34
N PRO A 17 14.47 8.13 -66.83
CA PRO A 17 14.33 6.90 -66.05
C PRO A 17 14.17 7.22 -64.56
N THR A 18 13.21 6.59 -63.87
CA THR A 18 13.10 6.70 -62.41
C THR A 18 12.92 5.32 -61.79
N GLU A 19 14.04 4.85 -61.24
CA GLU A 19 14.32 4.02 -60.06
C GLU A 19 13.27 3.04 -59.48
N PRO A 20 13.72 1.89 -58.95
CA PRO A 20 12.85 0.92 -58.29
C PRO A 20 12.39 1.44 -56.92
N SER A 21 11.09 1.30 -56.65
CA SER A 21 10.48 1.55 -55.34
C SER A 21 11.15 0.72 -54.23
N SER A 22 12.07 1.36 -53.49
CA SER A 22 12.53 0.90 -52.19
C SER A 22 11.45 1.20 -51.16
N SER A 23 10.70 0.18 -50.78
CA SER A 23 9.85 0.18 -49.58
C SER A 23 10.74 0.33 -48.34
N ASN A 24 11.04 1.57 -47.95
CA ASN A 24 11.50 1.86 -46.60
C ASN A 24 10.29 1.81 -45.67
N ALA A 25 9.90 0.60 -45.26
CA ALA A 25 9.20 0.46 -43.99
C ALA A 25 10.10 1.12 -42.92
N PRO A 26 9.59 2.08 -42.11
CA PRO A 26 10.38 2.59 -41.01
C PRO A 26 10.66 1.40 -40.09
N ALA A 27 11.95 1.05 -39.98
CA ALA A 27 12.43 0.05 -39.06
C ALA A 27 11.79 0.32 -37.70
N GLU A 28 11.12 -0.69 -37.14
CA GLU A 28 10.78 -0.73 -35.73
C GLU A 28 12.08 -0.40 -34.98
N LYS A 29 12.20 0.85 -34.52
CA LYS A 29 13.12 1.15 -33.44
C LYS A 29 12.60 0.33 -32.29
N ASP A 30 13.17 -0.87 -32.11
CA ASP A 30 13.22 -1.53 -30.83
C ASP A 30 13.48 -0.42 -29.82
N LYS A 31 12.46 -0.11 -29.01
CA LYS A 31 12.53 0.94 -28.01
C LYS A 31 13.66 0.53 -27.09
N GLN A 32 14.86 1.05 -27.36
CA GLN A 32 16.03 0.82 -26.54
C GLN A 32 15.63 1.26 -25.14
N VAL A 33 15.49 0.26 -24.27
CA VAL A 33 15.19 0.46 -22.86
C VAL A 33 16.33 1.33 -22.36
N ASP A 34 16.01 2.55 -21.93
CA ASP A 34 17.00 3.49 -21.41
C ASP A 34 17.46 3.00 -20.04
N SER A 35 18.37 2.02 -20.08
CA SER A 35 18.82 1.27 -18.91
C SER A 35 19.45 2.20 -17.87
N ASP A 36 20.21 3.20 -18.32
CA ASP A 36 20.88 4.15 -17.44
C ASP A 36 19.86 5.08 -16.76
N PHE A 37 18.83 5.53 -17.49
CA PHE A 37 17.70 6.25 -16.90
C PHE A 37 16.98 5.42 -15.85
N ILE A 38 16.67 4.14 -16.14
CA ILE A 38 15.98 3.25 -15.19
C ILE A 38 16.81 3.03 -13.92
N VAL A 39 18.12 2.78 -14.06
CA VAL A 39 19.01 2.59 -12.91
C VAL A 39 19.06 3.85 -12.05
N SER A 40 19.22 5.02 -12.67
CA SER A 40 19.20 6.30 -11.97
C SER A 40 17.90 6.51 -11.19
N LYS A 41 16.74 6.26 -11.82
CA LYS A 41 15.43 6.42 -11.18
C LYS A 41 15.18 5.42 -10.06
N LYS A 42 15.70 4.20 -10.17
CA LYS A 42 15.66 3.22 -9.07
C LYS A 42 16.47 3.67 -7.87
N PHE A 43 17.64 4.27 -8.10
CA PHE A 43 18.47 4.82 -7.03
C PHE A 43 17.76 6.01 -6.35
N GLU A 44 17.16 6.90 -7.14
CA GLU A 44 16.34 8.00 -6.63
C GLU A 44 15.18 7.48 -5.77
N LEU A 45 14.45 6.47 -6.24
CA LEU A 45 13.33 5.86 -5.51
C LEU A 45 13.77 5.22 -4.19
N ALA A 46 14.88 4.49 -4.19
CA ALA A 46 15.42 3.86 -2.99
C ALA A 46 15.81 4.91 -1.94
N HIS A 47 16.47 5.99 -2.37
CA HIS A 47 16.81 7.10 -1.49
C HIS A 47 15.56 7.78 -0.90
N GLU A 48 14.52 8.02 -1.71
CA GLU A 48 13.26 8.57 -1.21
C GLU A 48 12.59 7.66 -0.18
N TYR A 49 12.66 6.33 -0.34
CA TYR A 49 12.15 5.40 0.68
C TYR A 49 12.90 5.46 2.00
N GLU A 50 14.23 5.66 1.97
CA GLU A 50 15.01 5.83 3.20
C GLU A 50 14.66 7.13 3.95
N GLU A 51 14.44 8.22 3.20
CA GLU A 51 13.96 9.49 3.76
C GLU A 51 12.55 9.35 4.33
N MET A 52 11.63 8.71 3.59
CA MET A 52 10.27 8.44 4.05
C MET A 52 10.25 7.57 5.30
N ASP A 53 11.09 6.55 5.41
CA ASP A 53 11.14 5.71 6.61
C ASP A 53 11.60 6.50 7.84
N ARG A 54 12.53 7.44 7.67
CA ARG A 54 12.94 8.38 8.73
C ARG A 54 11.82 9.36 9.10
N GLU A 55 11.18 9.99 8.12
CA GLU A 55 10.07 10.91 8.34
C GLU A 55 8.91 10.21 9.06
N TYR A 56 8.52 9.02 8.61
CA TYR A 56 7.45 8.24 9.21
C TYR A 56 7.72 7.92 10.69
N LYS A 57 8.95 7.50 11.04
CA LYS A 57 9.35 7.27 12.44
C LYS A 57 9.23 8.55 13.26
N ASN A 58 9.79 9.65 12.77
CA ASN A 58 9.75 10.94 13.46
C ASN A 58 8.32 11.41 13.70
N ILE A 59 7.44 11.28 12.71
CA ILE A 59 6.02 11.66 12.83
C ILE A 59 5.31 10.82 13.91
N ARG A 60 5.57 9.52 13.95
CA ARG A 60 5.01 8.62 14.97
C ARG A 60 5.56 8.94 16.37
N GLU A 61 6.83 9.29 16.51
CA GLU A 61 7.43 9.72 17.78
C GLU A 61 6.83 11.05 18.28
N MET A 62 6.67 12.03 17.39
CA MET A 62 6.02 13.32 17.71
C MET A 62 4.59 13.12 18.21
N SER A 63 3.85 12.19 17.58
CA SER A 63 2.48 11.86 17.95
C SER A 63 2.38 11.19 19.33
N ARG A 64 3.41 10.44 19.73
CA ARG A 64 3.47 9.71 21.00
C ARG A 64 3.72 10.60 22.21
N GLY A 65 4.64 11.57 22.07
CA GLY A 65 5.11 12.36 23.21
C GLY A 65 4.11 13.42 23.71
N GLY A 66 3.06 13.73 22.94
CA GLY A 66 2.22 14.91 23.19
C GLY A 66 3.00 16.24 23.17
N GLN A 67 4.24 16.20 22.67
CA GLN A 67 5.19 17.32 22.67
C GLN A 67 5.02 18.22 21.44
N ALA A 68 4.51 17.67 20.33
CA ALA A 68 4.20 18.41 19.12
C ALA A 68 2.73 18.84 19.13
N SER A 69 2.45 20.07 18.70
CA SER A 69 1.07 20.51 18.48
C SER A 69 0.43 19.68 17.36
N GLU A 70 -0.89 19.54 17.40
CA GLU A 70 -1.65 18.86 16.34
C GLU A 70 -1.36 19.48 14.96
N ALA A 71 -1.22 20.80 14.88
CA ALA A 71 -0.83 21.49 13.65
C ALA A 71 0.56 21.07 13.14
N ALA A 72 1.53 20.82 14.02
CA ALA A 72 2.87 20.38 13.64
C ALA A 72 2.86 18.92 13.14
N THR A 73 2.10 18.04 13.79
CA THR A 73 1.94 16.66 13.31
C THR A 73 1.23 16.62 11.95
N ASP A 74 0.26 17.51 11.73
CA ASP A 74 -0.54 17.55 10.49
C ASP A 74 0.28 18.07 9.31
N ALA A 75 1.08 19.11 9.53
CA ALA A 75 2.02 19.60 8.54
C ALA A 75 3.04 18.50 8.16
N ALA A 76 3.52 17.72 9.14
CA ALA A 76 4.47 16.65 8.89
C ALA A 76 3.83 15.48 8.09
N TRP A 77 2.57 15.12 8.38
CA TRP A 77 1.84 14.14 7.58
C TRP A 77 1.58 14.62 6.14
N ALA A 78 1.22 15.89 5.96
CA ALA A 78 1.03 16.46 4.62
C ALA A 78 2.34 16.44 3.80
N ALA A 79 3.48 16.74 4.45
CA ALA A 79 4.79 16.64 3.81
C ALA A 79 5.14 15.19 3.42
N PHE A 80 4.84 14.23 4.30
CA PHE A 80 5.04 12.81 4.04
C PHE A 80 4.19 12.32 2.86
N GLU A 81 2.92 12.72 2.78
CA GLU A 81 2.02 12.40 1.66
C GLU A 81 2.53 13.00 0.33
N ALA A 82 3.04 14.24 0.35
CA ALA A 82 3.65 14.85 -0.84
C ALA A 82 4.88 14.07 -1.32
N ARG A 83 5.71 13.55 -0.40
CA ARG A 83 6.86 12.69 -0.74
C ARG A 83 6.43 11.33 -1.27
N LEU A 84 5.35 10.75 -0.73
CA LEU A 84 4.75 9.53 -1.27
C LEU A 84 4.29 9.72 -2.73
N ASP A 85 3.70 10.87 -3.04
CA ASP A 85 3.30 11.21 -4.41
C ASP A 85 4.51 11.41 -5.35
N LYS A 86 5.61 11.96 -4.84
CA LYS A 86 6.90 11.98 -5.56
C LYS A 86 7.37 10.56 -5.88
N CYS A 87 7.33 9.64 -4.92
CA CYS A 87 7.71 8.23 -5.15
C CYS A 87 6.83 7.59 -6.22
N ARG A 88 5.51 7.81 -6.18
CA ARG A 88 4.56 7.33 -7.20
C ARG A 88 4.86 7.92 -8.58
N ALA A 89 5.33 9.16 -8.65
CA ALA A 89 5.78 9.77 -9.91
C ALA A 89 7.02 9.07 -10.46
N ILE A 90 8.04 8.83 -9.62
CA ILE A 90 9.26 8.11 -10.02
C ILE A 90 8.94 6.68 -10.47
N GLN A 91 8.05 5.97 -9.78
CA GLN A 91 7.59 4.64 -10.22
C GLN A 91 6.93 4.69 -11.61
N ARG A 92 6.09 5.70 -11.88
CA ARG A 92 5.49 5.91 -13.21
C ARG A 92 6.54 6.17 -14.28
N GLU A 93 7.56 6.96 -13.98
CA GLU A 93 8.69 7.20 -14.89
C GLU A 93 9.44 5.91 -15.24
N ILE A 94 9.73 5.06 -14.24
CA ILE A 94 10.36 3.74 -14.44
C ILE A 94 9.47 2.85 -15.30
N MET A 95 8.16 2.76 -15.01
CA MET A 95 7.22 1.95 -15.79
C MET A 95 7.09 2.45 -17.24
N ASN A 96 7.05 3.77 -17.46
CA ASN A 96 7.01 4.37 -18.79
C ASN A 96 8.26 4.05 -19.62
N ALA A 97 9.42 3.93 -18.96
CA ALA A 97 10.66 3.46 -19.56
C ALA A 97 10.73 1.92 -19.74
N LYS A 98 9.63 1.19 -19.45
CA LYS A 98 9.54 -0.28 -19.44
C LYS A 98 10.39 -0.97 -18.37
N GLY A 99 10.78 -0.24 -17.32
CA GLY A 99 11.42 -0.80 -16.13
C GLY A 99 10.40 -1.35 -15.12
N ASN A 100 10.90 -2.14 -14.16
CA ASN A 100 10.12 -2.61 -13.01
C ASN A 100 10.55 -1.85 -11.74
N PRO A 101 9.71 -0.97 -11.17
CA PRO A 101 10.04 -0.23 -9.95
C PRO A 101 9.99 -1.12 -8.70
N GLN A 102 10.71 -0.71 -7.64
CA GLN A 102 10.53 -1.29 -6.31
C GLN A 102 9.13 -0.93 -5.78
N PRO A 103 8.40 -1.86 -5.13
CA PRO A 103 7.09 -1.55 -4.55
C PRO A 103 7.21 -0.56 -3.39
N ILE A 104 6.16 0.25 -3.21
CA ILE A 104 6.03 1.13 -2.04
C ILE A 104 5.79 0.25 -0.81
N PRO A 105 6.56 0.42 0.28
CA PRO A 105 6.30 -0.25 1.54
C PRO A 105 4.88 -0.01 2.05
N GLU A 106 4.19 -1.06 2.49
CA GLU A 106 2.78 -1.00 2.89
C GLU A 106 2.54 -0.01 4.04
N TRP A 107 3.49 0.09 4.98
CA TRP A 107 3.36 1.02 6.10
C TRP A 107 3.39 2.51 5.68
N PHE A 108 3.95 2.86 4.52
CA PHE A 108 3.85 4.22 3.99
C PHE A 108 2.43 4.58 3.53
N LEU A 109 1.60 3.56 3.27
CA LEU A 109 0.20 3.76 2.89
C LEU A 109 -0.71 3.89 4.10
N LEU A 110 -0.18 3.68 5.32
CA LEU A 110 -0.92 3.84 6.56
C LEU A 110 -0.95 5.32 6.95
N GLY A 111 -2.10 5.95 6.75
CA GLY A 111 -2.27 7.37 7.04
C GLY A 111 -2.15 7.74 8.52
N LYS A 112 -2.26 9.05 8.78
CA LYS A 112 -2.23 9.67 10.12
C LYS A 112 -3.07 8.90 11.13
N ASP A 113 -4.33 8.64 10.78
CA ASP A 113 -5.34 8.10 11.68
C ASP A 113 -5.25 6.59 11.92
N PHE A 114 -4.42 5.83 11.18
CA PHE A 114 -4.40 4.37 11.25
C PHE A 114 -4.23 3.85 12.69
N VAL A 115 -3.20 4.32 13.39
CA VAL A 115 -2.89 3.91 14.77
C VAL A 115 -4.04 4.29 15.72
N ARG A 116 -4.63 5.48 15.55
CA ARG A 116 -5.75 5.95 16.37
C ARG A 116 -6.97 5.06 16.17
N MET A 117 -7.33 4.75 14.92
CA MET A 117 -8.47 3.88 14.60
C MET A 117 -8.25 2.47 15.12
N LYS A 118 -7.06 1.90 14.95
CA LYS A 118 -6.72 0.57 15.44
C LYS A 118 -6.69 0.51 16.96
N ASN A 119 -6.25 1.56 17.64
CA ASN A 119 -6.36 1.66 19.08
C ASN A 119 -7.82 1.74 19.57
N LEU A 120 -8.70 2.43 18.85
CA LEU A 120 -10.14 2.42 19.16
C LEU A 120 -10.77 1.04 18.94
N GLU A 121 -10.37 0.33 17.88
CA GLU A 121 -10.77 -1.05 17.63
C GLU A 121 -10.29 -1.98 18.77
N LEU A 122 -9.02 -1.84 19.17
CA LEU A 122 -8.42 -2.59 20.27
C LEU A 122 -9.14 -2.34 21.59
N GLN A 123 -9.51 -1.09 21.91
CA GLN A 123 -10.26 -0.77 23.13
C GLN A 123 -11.60 -1.50 23.18
N LYS A 124 -12.36 -1.50 22.09
CA LYS A 124 -13.64 -2.20 22.00
C LYS A 124 -13.48 -3.72 22.15
N GLU A 125 -12.47 -4.29 21.51
CA GLU A 125 -12.21 -5.73 21.61
C GLU A 125 -11.73 -6.11 23.03
N LEU A 126 -10.97 -5.25 23.70
CA LEU A 126 -10.58 -5.44 25.10
C LEU A 126 -11.78 -5.39 26.05
N GLU A 127 -12.74 -4.50 25.83
CA GLU A 127 -14.00 -4.48 26.60
C GLU A 127 -14.75 -5.81 26.49
N LEU A 128 -14.87 -6.35 25.26
CA LEU A 128 -15.46 -7.67 25.02
C LEU A 128 -14.67 -8.79 25.69
N ALA A 129 -13.34 -8.73 25.67
CA ALA A 129 -12.48 -9.70 26.34
C ALA A 129 -12.71 -9.68 27.87
N VAL A 130 -12.81 -8.49 28.48
CA VAL A 130 -13.10 -8.32 29.92
C VAL A 130 -14.49 -8.87 30.27
N GLU A 131 -15.51 -8.61 29.46
CA GLU A 131 -16.84 -9.17 29.67
C GLU A 131 -16.84 -10.70 29.57
N SER A 132 -16.14 -11.25 28.57
CA SER A 132 -15.98 -12.69 28.39
C SER A 132 -15.23 -13.34 29.56
N HIS A 133 -14.18 -12.67 30.06
CA HIS A 133 -13.44 -13.10 31.25
C HIS A 133 -14.33 -13.16 32.49
N LYS A 134 -15.10 -12.10 32.76
CA LYS A 134 -16.07 -12.07 33.88
C LYS A 134 -17.09 -13.20 33.78
N LYS A 135 -17.58 -13.50 32.56
CA LYS A 135 -18.50 -14.61 32.32
C LYS A 135 -17.84 -15.96 32.58
N PHE A 136 -16.62 -16.17 32.09
CA PHE A 136 -15.85 -17.38 32.32
C PHE A 136 -15.64 -17.64 33.82
N ILE A 137 -15.14 -16.65 34.58
CA ILE A 137 -14.92 -16.77 36.03
C ILE A 137 -16.21 -17.08 36.78
N LYS A 138 -17.32 -16.44 36.40
CA LYS A 138 -18.63 -16.70 37.02
C LYS A 138 -19.10 -18.15 36.79
N MET A 139 -18.83 -18.72 35.62
CA MET A 139 -19.23 -20.09 35.30
C MET A 139 -18.28 -21.13 35.89
N SER A 140 -16.97 -20.86 35.93
CA SER A 140 -15.99 -21.76 36.55
C SER A 140 -16.13 -21.81 38.08
N GLY A 141 -16.52 -20.70 38.72
CA GLY A 141 -16.75 -20.63 40.17
C GLY A 141 -18.09 -21.21 40.63
N ARG A 142 -19.06 -21.38 39.74
CA ARG A 142 -20.34 -22.06 40.03
C ARG A 142 -20.16 -23.54 39.68
N GLY A 143 -19.97 -24.40 40.68
CA GLY A 143 -19.86 -25.86 40.54
C GLY A 143 -21.08 -26.59 39.92
N HIS A 144 -21.95 -25.87 39.21
CA HIS A 144 -23.16 -26.34 38.55
C HIS A 144 -23.19 -26.05 37.04
N ALA A 145 -22.21 -25.32 36.47
CA ALA A 145 -22.17 -25.10 35.02
C ALA A 145 -21.69 -26.38 34.30
N PRO A 146 -22.39 -26.82 33.22
CA PRO A 146 -21.92 -27.94 32.41
C PRO A 146 -20.50 -27.70 31.86
N SER A 147 -19.66 -28.75 31.86
CA SER A 147 -18.27 -28.66 31.37
C SER A 147 -18.15 -28.07 29.96
N ALA A 148 -19.13 -28.34 29.09
CA ALA A 148 -19.17 -27.79 27.73
C ALA A 148 -19.37 -26.26 27.71
N GLU A 149 -20.19 -25.71 28.61
CA GLU A 149 -20.44 -24.27 28.68
C GLU A 149 -19.22 -23.50 29.19
N ILE A 150 -18.49 -24.08 30.16
CA ILE A 150 -17.23 -23.52 30.66
C ILE A 150 -16.18 -23.49 29.54
N LYS A 151 -16.04 -24.58 28.79
CA LYS A 151 -15.14 -24.64 27.63
C LYS A 151 -15.51 -23.63 26.54
N PHE A 152 -16.80 -23.46 26.28
CA PHE A 152 -17.27 -22.48 25.29
C PHE A 152 -16.93 -21.04 25.70
N ALA A 153 -17.09 -20.68 26.99
CA ALA A 153 -16.70 -19.35 27.45
C ALA A 153 -15.20 -19.12 27.45
N LEU A 154 -14.40 -20.14 27.78
CA LEU A 154 -12.94 -20.03 27.65
C LEU A 154 -12.53 -19.80 26.19
N ALA A 155 -13.09 -20.58 25.25
CA ALA A 155 -12.82 -20.40 23.82
C ALA A 155 -13.24 -19.02 23.30
N ALA A 156 -14.35 -18.48 23.80
CA ALA A 156 -14.78 -17.11 23.47
C ALA A 156 -13.78 -16.07 23.97
N LEU A 157 -13.32 -16.18 25.23
CA LEU A 157 -12.29 -15.32 25.80
C LEU A 157 -10.99 -15.39 24.99
N GLU A 158 -10.50 -16.59 24.69
CA GLU A 158 -9.30 -16.79 23.87
C GLU A 158 -9.47 -16.18 22.46
N GLY A 159 -10.65 -16.30 21.87
CA GLY A 159 -10.98 -15.67 20.59
C GLY A 159 -10.83 -14.15 20.62
N HIS A 160 -11.34 -13.49 21.65
CA HIS A 160 -11.19 -12.04 21.84
C HIS A 160 -9.71 -11.65 22.08
N LEU A 161 -8.98 -12.40 22.92
CA LEU A 161 -7.56 -12.13 23.18
C LEU A 161 -6.70 -12.29 21.92
N ASN A 162 -6.99 -13.26 21.07
CA ASN A 162 -6.29 -13.45 19.81
C ASN A 162 -6.52 -12.28 18.86
N LYS A 163 -7.74 -11.75 18.79
CA LYS A 163 -8.05 -10.53 18.02
C LYS A 163 -7.33 -9.31 18.58
N CYS A 164 -7.35 -9.10 19.90
CA CYS A 164 -6.59 -8.02 20.54
C CYS A 164 -5.10 -8.09 20.17
N ARG A 165 -4.49 -9.27 20.26
CA ARG A 165 -3.06 -9.48 19.91
C ARG A 165 -2.78 -9.22 18.43
N ALA A 166 -3.69 -9.59 17.53
CA ALA A 166 -3.58 -9.28 16.11
C ALA A 166 -3.59 -7.76 15.88
N ILE A 167 -4.55 -7.04 16.47
CA ILE A 167 -4.62 -5.58 16.36
C ILE A 167 -3.37 -4.91 16.96
N GLN A 168 -2.88 -5.38 18.12
CA GLN A 168 -1.63 -4.88 18.69
C GLN A 168 -0.43 -5.09 17.76
N ARG A 169 -0.41 -6.17 16.98
CA ARG A 169 0.65 -6.43 16.00
C ARG A 169 0.59 -5.43 14.86
N GLU A 170 -0.59 -5.21 14.28
CA GLU A 170 -0.82 -4.22 13.22
C GLU A 170 -0.38 -2.80 13.65
N ILE A 171 -0.70 -2.42 14.90
CA ILE A 171 -0.28 -1.13 15.45
C ILE A 171 1.26 -1.05 15.56
N ARG A 172 1.93 -2.10 16.04
CA ARG A 172 3.39 -2.13 16.15
C ARG A 172 4.08 -2.13 14.79
N GLU A 173 3.54 -2.84 13.81
CA GLU A 173 4.01 -2.82 12.42
C GLU A 173 3.91 -1.40 11.82
N ALA A 174 2.86 -0.67 12.18
CA ALA A 174 2.71 0.74 11.86
C ALA A 174 3.57 1.67 12.72
N ARG A 175 4.49 1.14 13.55
CA ARG A 175 5.35 1.86 14.50
C ARG A 175 4.56 2.72 15.50
N GLY A 176 3.33 2.31 15.79
CA GLY A 176 2.49 2.91 16.81
C GLY A 176 2.59 2.17 18.14
N ASP A 177 2.05 2.81 19.18
CA ASP A 177 1.94 2.22 20.50
C ASP A 177 0.51 1.70 20.71
N PRO A 178 0.34 0.38 20.91
CA PRO A 178 -0.96 -0.18 21.19
C PRO A 178 -1.38 0.03 22.64
N VAL A 179 -2.68 0.17 22.87
CA VAL A 179 -3.27 0.07 24.21
C VAL A 179 -2.87 -1.28 24.86
N PRO A 180 -2.40 -1.29 26.12
CA PRO A 180 -1.97 -2.52 26.78
C PRO A 180 -3.15 -3.44 27.09
N ILE A 181 -2.88 -4.76 27.09
CA ILE A 181 -3.85 -5.75 27.57
C ILE A 181 -3.92 -5.65 29.10
N PRO A 182 -5.13 -5.55 29.70
CA PRO A 182 -5.31 -5.53 31.15
C PRO A 182 -4.65 -6.72 31.84
N GLU A 183 -4.09 -6.50 33.04
CA GLU A 183 -3.35 -7.51 33.79
C GLU A 183 -4.18 -8.77 34.08
N GLU A 184 -5.47 -8.60 34.40
CA GLU A 184 -6.42 -9.70 34.66
C GLU A 184 -6.58 -10.68 33.49
N LEU A 185 -6.20 -10.26 32.27
CA LEU A 185 -6.27 -11.08 31.06
C LEU A 185 -4.92 -11.70 30.67
N LEU A 186 -3.83 -11.35 31.36
CA LEU A 186 -2.48 -11.84 31.04
C LEU A 186 -2.27 -13.30 31.43
N ASP A 187 -3.07 -13.86 32.35
CA ASP A 187 -2.97 -15.25 32.78
C ASP A 187 -3.45 -16.24 31.72
N TYR A 188 -4.22 -15.77 30.72
CA TYR A 188 -4.69 -16.55 29.57
C TYR A 188 -3.66 -16.55 28.42
N ARG A 189 -2.38 -16.47 28.76
CA ARG A 189 -1.28 -16.61 27.79
C ARG A 189 -1.26 -18.04 27.27
N GLN A 190 -1.42 -18.16 25.94
CA GLN A 190 -1.01 -19.35 25.20
C GLN A 190 0.51 -19.37 25.10
#